data_AF-A0A1Y2B8K3-F1
#
_entry.id   AF-A0A1Y2B8K3-F1
#
_cell.length_a   1.000
_cell.length_b   1.000
_cell.length_c   1.000
_cell.angle_alpha   90.00
_cell.angle_beta   90.00
_cell.angle_gamma   90.00
#
_symmetry.space_group_name_H-M   'P 1'
#
loop_
_entity.id
_entity.type
_entity.pdbx_description
1 polymer ?
#
loop_
_entity_poly.entity_id
_entity_poly.type
_entity_poly.pdbx_seq_one_letter_code
_entity_poly.pdbx_strand_id
1 'polypeptide(L)'
;MIDARVQSYETDDGLDRIDSGHTWYAIWSALGFTDIRAVESALVLGVQPLASAMQYSSGVVSHCNDFVCVNFDTWDHLNEVPKALNPLAFEIMDLFLNAGCPFTQHTIINVASSGNAEYLKHVLDIWTQRADYLDVNLINPIAVHNAFMWRNWELVEILLASCRTWLELNNLQYDVNAIPLGEPDSHMNDIEIFEAHTPFPMHPNDTYYFEKVPLLVKLGVYSEPVYSKALEEIAFYSQNWELERSIGCMNDLLNAGATVTSECLYNATVDGATWELPTPRFKHLLKYYKFDPEVGWDCFDAVAAAAQRESVSETVHLLLEKGVPVTMNVLLHTFRNEFSSSPTEALLSLFRAVQPGDSKQVSFFEELETFLDFDLGESGAPFYQELFLEIRAMGFRTTENVVVQAESKNKPILSALLKTMIENNKHE
;
A
#
# COMPACT_ATOMS: atom_id res chain seq x y z
N MET A 1 -14.69 38.37 27.46
CA MET A 1 -14.49 36.92 27.69
C MET A 1 -15.01 36.06 26.53
N ILE A 2 -15.96 36.57 25.72
CA ILE A 2 -16.39 35.94 24.45
C ILE A 2 -15.41 36.28 23.31
N ASP A 3 -14.90 37.52 23.25
CA ASP A 3 -13.94 37.93 22.21
C ASP A 3 -12.54 37.31 22.33
N ALA A 4 -12.15 36.88 23.54
CA ALA A 4 -10.90 36.15 23.76
C ALA A 4 -10.98 34.67 23.36
N ARG A 5 -12.19 34.14 23.12
CA ARG A 5 -12.38 32.80 22.57
C ARG A 5 -12.29 32.79 21.06
N VAL A 6 -12.71 33.86 20.37
CA VAL A 6 -12.62 33.96 18.90
C VAL A 6 -11.16 33.97 18.42
N GLN A 7 -10.26 34.64 19.15
CA GLN A 7 -8.84 34.74 18.76
C GLN A 7 -8.00 33.48 18.98
N SER A 8 -8.45 32.50 19.79
CA SER A 8 -7.76 31.20 19.90
C SER A 8 -8.22 30.19 18.84
N TYR A 9 -9.14 30.55 17.94
CA TYR A 9 -9.60 29.68 16.85
C TYR A 9 -8.82 29.85 15.55
N GLU A 10 -7.97 30.88 15.42
CA GLU A 10 -7.25 31.19 14.17
C GLU A 10 -5.78 30.74 14.16
N THR A 11 -5.27 30.15 15.25
CA THR A 11 -3.85 29.74 15.33
C THR A 11 -3.69 28.38 16.02
N ASP A 12 -3.38 27.37 15.21
CA ASP A 12 -2.65 26.12 15.48
C ASP A 12 -3.04 25.18 16.63
N ASP A 13 -3.04 23.89 16.26
CA ASP A 13 -2.76 22.69 17.06
C ASP A 13 -3.82 22.13 18.03
N GLY A 14 -5.00 22.75 18.16
CA GLY A 14 -6.01 22.33 19.15
C GLY A 14 -7.21 21.49 18.67
N LEU A 15 -7.53 21.52 17.36
CA LEU A 15 -8.81 20.99 16.82
C LEU A 15 -8.74 19.54 16.35
N ASP A 16 -7.59 19.07 15.85
CA ASP A 16 -7.44 17.71 15.29
C ASP A 16 -7.59 16.59 16.34
N ARG A 17 -7.42 16.90 17.63
CA ARG A 17 -7.65 15.93 18.72
C ARG A 17 -9.07 15.96 19.29
N ILE A 18 -9.90 16.93 18.90
CA ILE A 18 -11.30 17.01 19.31
C ILE A 18 -12.21 16.45 18.21
N ASP A 19 -11.76 16.50 16.95
CA ASP A 19 -12.36 15.79 15.82
C ASP A 19 -12.02 14.28 15.77
N SER A 20 -11.21 13.76 16.70
CA SER A 20 -11.03 12.30 16.89
C SER A 20 -12.28 11.63 17.51
N GLY A 21 -13.42 11.79 16.86
CA GLY A 21 -14.21 10.70 16.29
C GLY A 21 -15.05 9.83 17.23
N HIS A 22 -14.69 9.66 18.50
CA HIS A 22 -15.38 8.69 19.35
C HIS A 22 -16.37 9.31 20.33
N THR A 23 -16.05 10.41 21.00
CA THR A 23 -16.93 10.96 22.05
C THR A 23 -18.05 11.84 21.48
N TRP A 24 -17.74 12.74 20.54
CA TRP A 24 -18.75 13.63 19.94
C TRP A 24 -19.67 12.92 18.95
N TYR A 25 -19.15 11.95 18.17
CA TYR A 25 -19.99 11.05 17.38
C TYR A 25 -20.91 10.22 18.27
N ALA A 26 -20.43 9.68 19.40
CA ALA A 26 -21.27 8.93 20.33
C ALA A 26 -22.42 9.80 20.90
N ILE A 27 -22.17 11.08 21.14
CA ILE A 27 -23.21 12.03 21.55
C ILE A 27 -24.24 12.22 20.44
N TRP A 28 -23.81 12.54 19.21
CA TRP A 28 -24.73 12.70 18.08
C TRP A 28 -25.48 11.42 17.74
N SER A 29 -24.83 10.26 17.84
CA SER A 29 -25.44 8.95 17.63
C SER A 29 -26.49 8.66 18.70
N ALA A 30 -26.23 8.99 19.97
CA ALA A 30 -27.19 8.84 21.05
C ALA A 30 -28.38 9.80 20.95
N LEU A 31 -28.15 11.03 20.44
CA LEU A 31 -29.19 12.01 20.20
C LEU A 31 -30.07 11.66 18.98
N GLY A 32 -29.51 10.98 17.99
CA GLY A 32 -30.21 10.56 16.77
C GLY A 32 -30.02 11.54 15.61
N PHE A 33 -28.79 11.63 15.07
CA PHE A 33 -28.45 12.54 13.97
C PHE A 33 -29.19 12.27 12.64
N THR A 34 -29.94 11.17 12.52
CA THR A 34 -30.76 10.85 11.33
C THR A 34 -32.18 11.40 11.40
N ASP A 35 -32.63 11.88 12.57
CA ASP A 35 -33.96 12.48 12.78
C ASP A 35 -33.83 14.01 12.82
N ILE A 36 -34.54 14.68 11.91
CA ILE A 36 -34.47 16.14 11.76
C ILE A 36 -34.86 16.90 13.04
N ARG A 37 -35.85 16.42 13.80
CA ARG A 37 -36.31 17.09 15.04
C ARG A 37 -35.31 16.91 16.16
N ALA A 38 -34.65 15.75 16.21
CA ALA A 38 -33.59 15.48 17.16
C ALA A 38 -32.37 16.37 16.87
N VAL A 39 -32.00 16.51 15.61
CA VAL A 39 -30.92 17.41 15.16
C VAL A 39 -31.24 18.86 15.53
N GLU A 40 -32.42 19.36 15.15
CA GLU A 40 -32.86 20.72 15.47
C GLU A 40 -32.82 20.98 16.98
N SER A 41 -33.37 20.06 17.78
CA SER A 41 -33.38 20.19 19.24
C SER A 41 -31.98 20.21 19.84
N ALA A 42 -31.08 19.36 19.35
CA ALA A 42 -29.69 19.30 19.81
C ALA A 42 -28.93 20.60 19.51
N LEU A 43 -29.07 21.13 18.30
CA LEU A 43 -28.43 22.39 17.90
C LEU A 43 -28.98 23.57 18.71
N VAL A 44 -30.30 23.63 18.95
CA VAL A 44 -30.93 24.65 19.82
C VAL A 44 -30.43 24.59 21.26
N LEU A 45 -30.12 23.39 21.76
CA LEU A 45 -29.53 23.19 23.10
C LEU A 45 -28.03 23.51 23.16
N GLY A 46 -27.41 23.91 22.05
CA GLY A 46 -26.01 24.29 21.97
C GLY A 46 -25.04 23.11 21.82
N VAL A 47 -25.53 21.94 21.37
CA VAL A 47 -24.64 20.84 20.98
C VAL A 47 -23.87 21.26 19.73
N GLN A 48 -22.55 21.15 19.78
CA GLN A 48 -21.68 21.57 18.66
C GLN A 48 -21.96 20.71 17.42
N PRO A 49 -22.17 21.32 16.23
CA PRO A 49 -22.33 20.57 14.99
C PRO A 49 -21.03 19.84 14.63
N LEU A 50 -21.14 18.65 14.05
CA LEU A 50 -20.02 17.78 13.71
C LEU A 50 -20.14 17.36 12.24
N ALA A 51 -19.07 17.53 11.45
CA ALA A 51 -19.08 17.25 10.00
C ALA A 51 -19.37 15.78 9.70
N SER A 52 -18.83 14.85 10.49
CA SER A 52 -19.13 13.43 10.32
C SER A 52 -20.60 13.14 10.61
N ALA A 53 -21.18 13.64 11.72
CA ALA A 53 -22.60 13.45 12.02
C ALA A 53 -23.52 14.01 10.92
N MET A 54 -23.18 15.18 10.36
CA MET A 54 -23.85 15.76 9.21
C MET A 54 -23.82 14.80 8.02
N GLN A 55 -22.64 14.32 7.62
CA GLN A 55 -22.49 13.46 6.46
C GLN A 55 -23.18 12.10 6.64
N TYR A 56 -23.17 11.56 7.86
CA TYR A 56 -23.81 10.30 8.21
C TYR A 56 -25.32 10.34 8.26
N SER A 57 -25.90 11.50 8.59
CA SER A 57 -27.35 11.66 8.58
C SER A 57 -27.97 11.35 7.22
N SER A 58 -27.19 11.46 6.13
CA SER A 58 -27.58 11.09 4.77
C SER A 58 -27.92 9.62 4.60
N GLY A 59 -27.42 8.74 5.46
CA GLY A 59 -27.60 7.28 5.37
C GLY A 59 -26.76 6.60 4.29
N VAL A 60 -26.05 7.34 3.43
CA VAL A 60 -25.23 6.77 2.34
C VAL A 60 -23.73 6.72 2.66
N VAL A 61 -23.29 7.44 3.69
CA VAL A 61 -21.92 7.40 4.21
C VAL A 61 -21.82 6.39 5.35
N SER A 62 -20.75 5.57 5.39
CA SER A 62 -20.72 4.34 6.21
C SER A 62 -19.71 4.29 7.37
N HIS A 63 -18.65 5.11 7.41
CA HIS A 63 -17.52 4.94 8.35
C HIS A 63 -17.03 6.23 9.02
N CYS A 64 -16.64 6.12 10.32
CA CYS A 64 -16.52 7.25 11.27
C CYS A 64 -15.10 7.75 11.43
N ASN A 65 -14.21 7.24 10.61
CA ASN A 65 -12.88 7.78 10.48
C ASN A 65 -12.86 8.61 9.21
N ASP A 66 -12.43 9.85 9.41
CA ASP A 66 -12.07 10.80 8.37
C ASP A 66 -11.21 10.09 7.32
N PHE A 67 -11.50 10.38 6.05
CA PHE A 67 -10.77 9.85 4.90
C PHE A 67 -11.10 8.40 4.51
N VAL A 68 -12.12 8.22 3.65
CA VAL A 68 -12.40 6.92 3.03
C VAL A 68 -12.07 6.98 1.53
N CYS A 69 -10.86 6.55 1.17
CA CYS A 69 -10.64 6.00 -0.17
C CYS A 69 -11.48 4.72 -0.29
N VAL A 70 -12.18 4.55 -1.40
CA VAL A 70 -12.92 3.32 -1.66
C VAL A 70 -11.93 2.14 -1.71
N ASN A 71 -12.10 1.16 -0.83
CA ASN A 71 -11.20 0.01 -0.70
C ASN A 71 -11.27 -0.91 -1.94
N PHE A 72 -10.10 -1.42 -2.35
CA PHE A 72 -9.88 -2.16 -3.59
C PHE A 72 -9.98 -3.68 -3.45
N ASP A 73 -10.01 -4.22 -2.24
CA ASP A 73 -9.80 -5.65 -1.95
C ASP A 73 -10.61 -6.60 -2.88
N THR A 74 -11.87 -6.27 -3.19
CA THR A 74 -12.77 -7.20 -3.89
C THR A 74 -13.71 -6.57 -4.93
N TRP A 75 -13.72 -5.24 -5.10
CA TRP A 75 -14.78 -4.52 -5.83
C TRP A 75 -16.21 -4.79 -5.31
N ASP A 76 -16.36 -5.38 -4.13
CA ASP A 76 -17.66 -5.81 -3.61
C ASP A 76 -18.60 -4.62 -3.36
N HIS A 77 -18.08 -3.42 -3.12
CA HIS A 77 -18.87 -2.21 -2.94
C HIS A 77 -19.75 -1.89 -4.16
N LEU A 78 -19.40 -2.36 -5.36
CA LEU A 78 -20.23 -2.24 -6.57
C LEU A 78 -21.39 -3.23 -6.61
N ASN A 79 -21.29 -4.34 -5.87
CA ASN A 79 -22.31 -5.37 -5.77
C ASN A 79 -23.26 -5.12 -4.59
N GLU A 80 -22.87 -4.25 -3.64
CA GLU A 80 -23.75 -3.82 -2.57
C GLU A 80 -24.96 -3.06 -3.12
N VAL A 81 -26.14 -3.30 -2.53
CA VAL A 81 -27.33 -2.51 -2.87
C VAL A 81 -27.02 -1.05 -2.51
N PRO A 82 -27.08 -0.12 -3.47
CA PRO A 82 -26.80 1.28 -3.18
C PRO A 82 -27.68 1.75 -2.04
N LYS A 83 -27.07 2.33 -1.01
CA LYS A 83 -27.81 2.86 0.13
C LYS A 83 -28.74 3.95 -0.38
N ALA A 84 -30.01 3.85 0.00
CA ALA A 84 -30.96 4.90 -0.31
C ALA A 84 -30.62 6.15 0.51
N LEU A 85 -30.63 7.30 -0.14
CA LEU A 85 -30.47 8.59 0.53
C LEU A 85 -31.62 8.77 1.53
N ASN A 86 -31.29 9.21 2.75
CA ASN A 86 -32.29 9.63 3.72
C ASN A 86 -33.19 10.70 3.07
N PRO A 87 -34.52 10.56 3.08
CA PRO A 87 -35.42 11.56 2.49
C PRO A 87 -35.26 12.98 3.05
N LEU A 88 -34.65 13.10 4.23
CA LEU A 88 -34.37 14.37 4.90
C LEU A 88 -32.88 14.75 4.87
N ALA A 89 -32.05 14.06 4.07
CA ALA A 89 -30.60 14.26 4.04
C ALA A 89 -30.21 15.73 3.81
N PHE A 90 -30.85 16.39 2.84
CA PHE A 90 -30.58 17.78 2.47
C PHE A 90 -30.99 18.74 3.59
N GLU A 91 -32.21 18.58 4.12
CA GLU A 91 -32.72 19.42 5.22
C GLU A 91 -31.85 19.29 6.48
N ILE A 92 -31.40 18.07 6.81
CA ILE A 92 -30.51 17.84 7.96
C ILE A 92 -29.14 18.48 7.71
N MET A 93 -28.57 18.33 6.51
CA MET A 93 -27.31 18.97 6.14
C MET A 93 -27.38 20.49 6.31
N ASP A 94 -28.43 21.11 5.80
CA ASP A 94 -28.65 22.56 5.94
C ASP A 94 -28.73 22.99 7.40
N LEU A 95 -29.35 22.20 8.30
CA LEU A 95 -29.38 22.50 9.73
C LEU A 95 -27.97 22.51 10.34
N PHE A 96 -27.14 21.51 10.03
CA PHE A 96 -25.76 21.46 10.52
C PHE A 96 -24.93 22.64 10.01
N LEU A 97 -25.01 22.94 8.71
CA LEU A 97 -24.26 24.05 8.11
C LEU A 97 -24.69 25.40 8.66
N ASN A 98 -25.99 25.64 8.83
CA ASN A 98 -26.52 26.86 9.45
C ASN A 98 -26.10 27.02 10.91
N ALA A 99 -25.84 25.91 11.62
CA ALA A 99 -25.29 25.94 12.97
C ALA A 99 -23.76 26.15 13.02
N GLY A 100 -23.10 26.34 11.87
CA GLY A 100 -21.66 26.60 11.79
C GLY A 100 -20.81 25.34 11.63
N CYS A 101 -21.38 24.23 11.13
CA CYS A 101 -20.58 23.05 10.79
C CYS A 101 -19.52 23.40 9.73
N PRO A 102 -18.25 23.00 9.92
CA PRO A 102 -17.23 23.14 8.88
C PRO A 102 -17.62 22.41 7.59
N PHE A 103 -17.30 23.02 6.45
CA PHE A 103 -17.39 22.40 5.14
C PHE A 103 -16.00 22.47 4.52
N THR A 104 -15.40 21.30 4.27
CA THR A 104 -14.02 21.18 3.80
C THR A 104 -13.96 20.20 2.63
N GLN A 105 -12.76 19.97 2.10
CA GLN A 105 -12.53 18.95 1.08
C GLN A 105 -13.04 17.56 1.51
N HIS A 106 -12.93 17.21 2.80
CA HIS A 106 -13.44 15.95 3.34
C HIS A 106 -14.95 15.75 3.10
N THR A 107 -15.74 16.83 3.12
CA THR A 107 -17.16 16.75 2.81
C THR A 107 -17.40 16.28 1.38
N ILE A 108 -16.65 16.82 0.41
CA ILE A 108 -16.77 16.44 -0.99
C ILE A 108 -16.24 15.01 -1.20
N ILE A 109 -15.11 14.66 -0.59
CA ILE A 109 -14.50 13.32 -0.68
C ILE A 109 -15.46 12.22 -0.20
N ASN A 110 -16.05 12.40 0.99
CA ASN A 110 -16.94 11.41 1.59
C ASN A 110 -18.29 11.30 0.85
N VAL A 111 -18.75 12.40 0.26
CA VAL A 111 -19.97 12.36 -0.58
C VAL A 111 -19.67 11.67 -1.91
N ALA A 112 -18.51 11.94 -2.53
CA ALA A 112 -18.07 11.24 -3.72
C ALA A 112 -17.88 9.73 -3.46
N SER A 113 -17.41 9.34 -2.27
CA SER A 113 -17.26 7.94 -1.88
C SER A 113 -18.60 7.20 -1.71
N SER A 114 -19.73 7.91 -1.63
CA SER A 114 -21.06 7.28 -1.53
C SER A 114 -21.61 6.79 -2.87
N GLY A 115 -21.04 7.24 -3.99
CA GLY A 115 -21.54 6.92 -5.34
C GLY A 115 -22.87 7.60 -5.70
N ASN A 116 -23.42 8.44 -4.82
CA ASN A 116 -24.73 9.07 -5.01
C ASN A 116 -24.62 10.42 -5.74
N ALA A 117 -24.99 10.44 -7.02
CA ALA A 117 -24.89 11.62 -7.87
C ALA A 117 -25.81 12.79 -7.44
N GLU A 118 -26.99 12.49 -6.89
CA GLU A 118 -27.93 13.51 -6.42
C GLU A 118 -27.36 14.22 -5.19
N TYR A 119 -26.83 13.46 -4.24
CA TYR A 119 -26.21 13.99 -3.05
C TYR A 119 -24.95 14.79 -3.37
N LEU A 120 -24.11 14.30 -4.29
CA LEU A 120 -22.93 15.02 -4.75
C LEU A 120 -23.28 16.36 -5.40
N LYS A 121 -24.29 16.40 -6.28
CA LYS A 121 -24.76 17.65 -6.90
C LYS A 121 -25.22 18.66 -5.85
N HIS A 122 -26.03 18.22 -4.89
CA HIS A 122 -26.52 19.09 -3.82
C HIS A 122 -25.39 19.67 -2.95
N VAL A 123 -24.40 18.85 -2.59
CA VAL A 123 -23.23 19.29 -1.80
C VAL A 123 -22.39 20.32 -2.55
N LEU A 124 -22.22 20.15 -3.86
CA LEU A 124 -21.52 21.11 -4.71
C LEU A 124 -22.34 22.41 -4.87
N ASP A 125 -23.66 22.32 -5.00
CA ASP A 125 -24.54 23.51 -5.03
C ASP A 125 -24.42 24.31 -3.72
N ILE A 126 -24.35 23.64 -2.57
CA ILE A 126 -24.10 24.27 -1.27
C ILE A 126 -22.73 24.96 -1.25
N TRP A 127 -21.69 24.29 -1.76
CA TRP A 127 -20.35 24.89 -1.82
C TRP A 127 -20.35 26.22 -2.58
N THR A 128 -21.09 26.32 -3.70
CA THR A 128 -21.19 27.57 -4.48
C THR A 128 -21.86 28.73 -3.73
N GLN A 129 -22.62 28.44 -2.67
CA GLN A 129 -23.34 29.44 -1.88
C GLN A 129 -22.51 29.98 -0.71
N ARG A 130 -21.33 29.39 -0.46
CA ARG A 130 -20.48 29.81 0.65
C ARG A 130 -19.76 31.13 0.35
N ALA A 131 -19.53 31.91 1.40
CA ALA A 131 -18.86 33.21 1.30
C ALA A 131 -17.40 33.08 0.82
N ASP A 132 -16.74 31.97 1.16
CA ASP A 132 -15.35 31.62 0.83
C ASP A 132 -15.24 30.78 -0.46
N TYR A 133 -16.32 30.63 -1.24
CA TYR A 133 -16.34 29.76 -2.41
C TYR A 133 -15.20 30.02 -3.40
N LEU A 134 -14.88 31.29 -3.67
CA LEU A 134 -13.84 31.66 -4.63
C LEU A 134 -12.41 31.58 -4.06
N ASP A 135 -12.26 31.45 -2.73
CA ASP A 135 -10.95 31.52 -2.08
C ASP A 135 -10.13 30.23 -2.30
N VAL A 136 -10.79 29.08 -2.36
CA VAL A 136 -10.14 27.77 -2.48
C VAL A 136 -10.97 26.81 -3.33
N ASN A 137 -10.32 26.04 -4.20
CA ASN A 137 -10.94 24.90 -4.88
C ASN A 137 -10.93 23.70 -3.93
N LEU A 138 -12.11 23.20 -3.53
CA LEU A 138 -12.22 22.07 -2.61
C LEU A 138 -12.23 20.69 -3.29
N ILE A 139 -12.20 20.65 -4.63
CA ILE A 139 -12.24 19.39 -5.37
C ILE A 139 -10.83 18.89 -5.61
N ASN A 140 -10.41 17.94 -4.79
CA ASN A 140 -9.08 17.34 -4.84
C ASN A 140 -9.06 16.01 -5.63
N PRO A 141 -7.86 15.47 -5.93
CA PRO A 141 -7.70 14.18 -6.60
C PRO A 141 -8.45 13.01 -5.95
N ILE A 142 -8.63 13.01 -4.63
CA ILE A 142 -9.22 11.90 -3.87
C ILE A 142 -10.73 11.82 -4.12
N ALA A 143 -11.41 12.98 -4.17
CA ALA A 143 -12.82 13.02 -4.54
C ALA A 143 -13.04 12.47 -5.96
N VAL A 144 -12.16 12.83 -6.89
CA VAL A 144 -12.20 12.33 -8.28
C VAL A 144 -11.93 10.83 -8.34
N HIS A 145 -10.95 10.35 -7.58
CA HIS A 145 -10.67 8.93 -7.42
C HIS A 145 -11.90 8.17 -6.92
N ASN A 146 -12.49 8.59 -5.80
CA ASN A 146 -13.67 7.96 -5.22
C ASN A 146 -14.83 7.91 -6.22
N ALA A 147 -15.10 9.02 -6.92
CA ALA A 147 -16.10 9.05 -7.98
C ALA A 147 -15.81 8.06 -9.13
N PHE A 148 -14.55 7.96 -9.55
CA PHE A 148 -14.13 7.02 -10.59
C PHE A 148 -14.33 5.55 -10.17
N MET A 149 -14.06 5.22 -8.91
CA MET A 149 -14.16 3.86 -8.35
C MET A 149 -15.58 3.30 -8.32
N TRP A 150 -16.60 4.15 -8.42
CA TRP A 150 -18.00 3.75 -8.58
C TRP A 150 -18.37 3.31 -9.99
N ARG A 151 -17.41 3.29 -10.93
CA ARG A 151 -17.63 2.91 -12.34
C ARG A 151 -18.69 3.77 -13.02
N ASN A 152 -18.88 4.99 -12.51
CA ASN A 152 -19.84 5.96 -13.01
C ASN A 152 -19.11 7.26 -13.37
N TRP A 153 -18.79 7.41 -14.66
CA TRP A 153 -18.07 8.59 -15.16
C TRP A 153 -18.87 9.89 -14.98
N GLU A 154 -20.20 9.83 -14.81
CA GLU A 154 -21.01 11.02 -14.51
C GLU A 154 -20.56 11.68 -13.21
N LEU A 155 -20.19 10.91 -12.18
CA LEU A 155 -19.70 11.45 -10.91
C LEU A 155 -18.41 12.25 -11.10
N VAL A 156 -17.50 11.73 -11.93
CA VAL A 156 -16.26 12.43 -12.29
C VAL A 156 -16.57 13.71 -13.04
N GLU A 157 -17.49 13.68 -14.02
CA GLU A 157 -17.85 14.88 -14.79
C GLU A 157 -18.53 15.96 -13.93
N ILE A 158 -19.33 15.58 -12.93
CA ILE A 158 -19.94 16.52 -11.98
C ILE A 158 -18.86 17.29 -11.20
N LEU A 159 -17.83 16.58 -10.71
CA LEU A 159 -16.69 17.18 -10.02
C LEU A 159 -15.89 18.09 -10.97
N LEU A 160 -15.52 17.60 -12.15
CA LEU A 160 -14.73 18.37 -13.11
C LEU A 160 -15.50 19.60 -13.64
N ALA A 161 -16.81 19.51 -13.82
CA ALA A 161 -17.65 20.66 -14.20
C ALA A 161 -17.64 21.75 -13.11
N SER A 162 -17.64 21.34 -11.85
CA SER A 162 -17.57 22.25 -10.71
C SER A 162 -16.20 22.93 -10.61
N CYS A 163 -15.10 22.19 -10.87
CA CYS A 163 -13.76 22.79 -11.00
C CYS A 163 -13.71 23.82 -12.13
N ARG A 164 -14.21 23.47 -13.32
CA ARG A 164 -14.26 24.39 -14.48
C ARG A 164 -15.00 25.67 -14.14
N THR A 165 -16.17 25.55 -13.52
CA THR A 165 -16.98 26.70 -13.10
C THR A 165 -16.22 27.58 -12.10
N TRP A 166 -15.56 26.97 -11.11
CA TRP A 166 -14.76 27.71 -10.13
C TRP A 166 -13.59 28.46 -10.79
N LEU A 167 -12.89 27.83 -11.74
CA LEU A 167 -11.79 28.43 -12.49
C LEU A 167 -12.25 29.60 -13.36
N GLU A 168 -13.37 29.43 -14.08
CA GLU A 168 -13.98 30.46 -14.90
C GLU A 168 -14.35 31.69 -14.07
N LEU A 169 -14.97 31.48 -12.90
CA LEU A 169 -15.35 32.57 -11.99
C LEU A 169 -14.13 33.29 -11.39
N ASN A 170 -13.03 32.57 -11.19
CA ASN A 170 -11.75 33.15 -10.75
C ASN A 170 -10.90 33.74 -11.89
N ASN A 171 -11.39 33.72 -13.15
CA ASN A 171 -10.64 34.15 -14.35
C ASN A 171 -9.30 33.44 -14.52
N LEU A 172 -9.20 32.19 -14.08
CA LEU A 172 -8.00 31.38 -14.21
C LEU A 172 -8.00 30.68 -15.57
N GLN A 173 -6.87 30.76 -16.28
CA GLN A 173 -6.70 30.03 -17.54
C GLN A 173 -6.37 28.58 -17.27
N TYR A 174 -7.02 27.66 -17.99
CA TYR A 174 -6.76 26.23 -17.90
C TYR A 174 -6.89 25.55 -19.27
N ASP A 175 -6.19 24.43 -19.43
CA ASP A 175 -6.43 23.51 -20.55
C ASP A 175 -7.64 22.64 -20.18
N VAL A 176 -8.58 22.49 -21.09
CA VAL A 176 -9.76 21.63 -20.93
C VAL A 176 -9.38 20.17 -20.64
N ASN A 177 -8.16 19.76 -21.01
CA ASN A 177 -7.59 18.44 -20.76
C ASN A 177 -6.68 18.37 -19.52
N ALA A 178 -6.42 19.49 -18.85
CA ALA A 178 -5.59 19.59 -17.65
C ALA A 178 -6.21 20.62 -16.70
N ILE A 179 -7.36 20.24 -16.14
CA ILE A 179 -8.10 21.06 -15.17
C ILE A 179 -7.37 20.97 -13.83
N PRO A 180 -6.82 22.08 -13.29
CA PRO A 180 -6.18 22.07 -11.99
C PRO A 180 -7.18 21.70 -10.89
N LEU A 181 -6.82 20.70 -10.09
CA LEU A 181 -7.57 20.25 -8.93
C LEU A 181 -7.11 21.01 -7.68
N GLY A 182 -7.93 20.99 -6.63
CA GLY A 182 -7.59 21.56 -5.33
C GLY A 182 -6.38 20.87 -4.73
N GLU A 183 -5.46 21.67 -4.19
CA GLU A 183 -4.35 21.15 -3.39
C GLU A 183 -4.90 20.50 -2.13
N PRO A 184 -4.47 19.29 -1.77
CA PRO A 184 -4.95 18.64 -0.55
C PRO A 184 -4.53 19.46 0.68
N ASP A 185 -5.42 19.51 1.66
CA ASP A 185 -5.14 20.20 2.92
C ASP A 185 -3.88 19.59 3.56
N SER A 186 -3.06 20.40 4.26
CA SER A 186 -1.75 20.01 4.81
C SER A 186 -1.77 18.82 5.79
N HIS A 187 -2.96 18.36 6.19
CA HIS A 187 -3.20 17.21 7.05
C HIS A 187 -3.50 15.93 6.27
N MET A 188 -3.63 16.01 4.93
CA MET A 188 -3.75 14.87 4.04
C MET A 188 -2.35 14.42 3.59
N ASN A 189 -1.87 13.29 4.11
CA ASN A 189 -0.63 12.67 3.63
C ASN A 189 -0.84 12.05 2.23
N ASP A 190 -0.90 12.88 1.18
CA ASP A 190 -1.23 12.45 -0.19
C ASP A 190 -0.30 11.37 -0.75
N ILE A 191 0.97 11.40 -0.35
CA ILE A 191 1.99 10.49 -0.86
C ILE A 191 1.66 9.05 -0.46
N GLU A 192 1.27 8.82 0.79
CA GLU A 192 0.94 7.47 1.27
C GLU A 192 -0.40 6.96 0.71
N ILE A 193 -1.35 7.86 0.50
CA ILE A 193 -2.70 7.50 0.03
C ILE A 193 -2.67 7.06 -1.44
N PHE A 194 -2.09 7.84 -2.34
CA PHE A 194 -2.10 7.51 -3.77
C PHE A 194 -1.06 6.47 -4.16
N GLU A 195 -0.03 6.28 -3.35
CA GLU A 195 0.86 5.12 -3.48
C GLU A 195 0.16 3.83 -3.03
N ALA A 196 -0.73 3.87 -2.04
CA ALA A 196 -1.44 2.69 -1.53
C ALA A 196 -2.79 2.38 -2.21
N HIS A 197 -3.31 3.25 -3.08
CA HIS A 197 -4.69 3.20 -3.58
C HIS A 197 -4.81 3.45 -5.09
N THR A 198 -3.98 2.77 -5.89
CA THR A 198 -4.06 2.88 -7.36
C THR A 198 -5.20 2.02 -7.90
N PRO A 199 -6.09 2.55 -8.78
CA PRO A 199 -7.13 1.70 -9.36
C PRO A 199 -6.53 0.66 -10.31
N PHE A 200 -7.21 -0.47 -10.41
CA PHE A 200 -6.87 -1.54 -11.34
C PHE A 200 -8.09 -2.04 -12.13
N PRO A 201 -7.91 -2.75 -13.26
CA PRO A 201 -9.04 -3.27 -14.03
C PRO A 201 -9.81 -4.35 -13.27
N MET A 202 -11.14 -4.30 -13.31
CA MET A 202 -12.00 -5.28 -12.64
C MET A 202 -11.93 -6.66 -13.29
N HIS A 203 -11.82 -6.70 -14.62
CA HIS A 203 -11.82 -7.92 -15.41
C HIS A 203 -10.98 -7.72 -16.66
N PRO A 204 -10.61 -8.80 -17.38
CA PRO A 204 -9.92 -8.66 -18.65
C PRO A 204 -10.76 -7.84 -19.65
N ASN A 205 -10.10 -7.05 -20.48
CA ASN A 205 -10.68 -6.10 -21.44
C ASN A 205 -11.60 -5.05 -20.80
N ASP A 206 -11.25 -4.56 -19.61
CA ASP A 206 -11.96 -3.48 -18.93
C ASP A 206 -11.80 -2.14 -19.68
N THR A 207 -12.67 -1.91 -20.67
CA THR A 207 -12.61 -0.72 -21.53
C THR A 207 -12.78 0.57 -20.74
N TYR A 208 -13.64 0.59 -19.72
CA TYR A 208 -13.83 1.78 -18.88
C TYR A 208 -12.52 2.15 -18.17
N TYR A 209 -11.82 1.17 -17.59
CA TYR A 209 -10.53 1.42 -16.95
C TYR A 209 -9.51 1.99 -17.95
N PHE A 210 -9.27 1.28 -19.06
CA PHE A 210 -8.23 1.66 -20.02
C PHE A 210 -8.52 2.94 -20.79
N GLU A 211 -9.79 3.29 -21.04
CA GLU A 211 -10.16 4.55 -21.68
C GLU A 211 -10.05 5.76 -20.74
N LYS A 212 -10.36 5.58 -19.45
CA LYS A 212 -10.53 6.71 -18.50
C LYS A 212 -9.29 6.99 -17.67
N VAL A 213 -8.50 5.97 -17.31
CA VAL A 213 -7.27 6.17 -16.52
C VAL A 213 -6.28 7.14 -17.20
N PRO A 214 -6.04 7.09 -18.52
CA PRO A 214 -5.18 8.08 -19.17
C PRO A 214 -5.66 9.53 -19.02
N LEU A 215 -6.98 9.76 -18.90
CA LEU A 215 -7.53 11.09 -18.64
C LEU A 215 -7.23 11.52 -17.21
N LEU A 216 -7.37 10.61 -16.25
CA LEU A 216 -7.09 10.86 -14.83
C LEU A 216 -5.60 11.11 -14.58
N VAL A 217 -4.70 10.46 -15.32
CA VAL A 217 -3.25 10.78 -15.31
C VAL A 217 -2.99 12.21 -15.80
N LYS A 218 -3.61 12.62 -16.92
CA LYS A 218 -3.46 13.99 -17.45
C LYS A 218 -3.99 15.07 -16.51
N LEU A 219 -5.02 14.74 -15.72
CA LEU A 219 -5.60 15.60 -14.70
C LEU A 219 -4.78 15.64 -13.41
N GLY A 220 -3.69 14.87 -13.31
CA GLY A 220 -2.88 14.78 -12.10
C GLY A 220 -3.54 13.99 -10.95
N VAL A 221 -4.58 13.20 -11.24
CA VAL A 221 -5.21 12.34 -10.23
C VAL A 221 -4.32 11.13 -9.92
N TYR A 222 -3.63 10.59 -10.93
CA TYR A 222 -2.68 9.50 -10.78
C TYR A 222 -1.33 9.86 -11.41
N SER A 223 -0.26 9.29 -10.87
CA SER A 223 1.08 9.38 -11.44
C SER A 223 1.20 8.61 -12.77
N GLU A 224 2.13 9.01 -13.64
CA GLU A 224 2.38 8.35 -14.94
C GLU A 224 2.56 6.81 -14.90
N PRO A 225 3.26 6.19 -13.91
CA PRO A 225 3.40 4.73 -13.85
C PRO A 225 2.15 3.99 -13.36
N VAL A 226 0.95 4.56 -13.55
CA VAL A 226 -0.33 4.04 -13.05
C VAL A 226 -0.57 2.57 -13.40
N TYR A 227 -0.17 2.11 -14.59
CA TYR A 227 -0.39 0.71 -14.97
C TYR A 227 0.57 -0.25 -14.26
N SER A 228 1.80 0.18 -13.94
CA SER A 228 2.72 -0.62 -13.12
C SER A 228 2.23 -0.69 -11.69
N LYS A 229 1.77 0.43 -11.12
CA LYS A 229 1.15 0.47 -9.80
C LYS A 229 -0.12 -0.41 -9.73
N ALA A 230 -1.01 -0.30 -10.71
CA ALA A 230 -2.17 -1.18 -10.81
C ALA A 230 -1.81 -2.67 -10.88
N LEU A 231 -0.64 -2.99 -11.45
CA LEU A 231 -0.14 -4.37 -11.49
C LEU A 231 0.36 -4.84 -10.12
N GLU A 232 0.96 -3.96 -9.32
CA GLU A 232 1.32 -4.21 -7.91
C GLU A 232 0.08 -4.49 -7.06
N GLU A 233 -0.98 -3.72 -7.27
CA GLU A 233 -2.27 -3.87 -6.57
C GLU A 233 -2.96 -5.18 -6.92
N ILE A 234 -3.05 -5.53 -8.22
CA ILE A 234 -3.60 -6.83 -8.63
C ILE A 234 -2.76 -7.97 -8.06
N ALA A 235 -1.44 -7.87 -8.08
CA ALA A 235 -0.57 -8.92 -7.54
C ALA A 235 -0.86 -9.22 -6.07
N PHE A 236 -1.19 -8.18 -5.29
CA PHE A 236 -1.56 -8.29 -3.88
C PHE A 236 -3.02 -8.71 -3.66
N TYR A 237 -3.99 -7.98 -4.24
CA TYR A 237 -5.41 -8.14 -3.91
C TYR A 237 -6.12 -9.26 -4.66
N SER A 238 -5.60 -9.74 -5.79
CA SER A 238 -6.26 -10.78 -6.58
C SER A 238 -6.08 -12.21 -6.03
N GLN A 239 -5.83 -12.36 -4.72
CA GLN A 239 -5.66 -13.64 -4.03
C GLN A 239 -6.90 -14.53 -4.16
N ASN A 240 -8.07 -13.94 -3.91
CA ASN A 240 -9.36 -14.63 -3.92
C ASN A 240 -10.05 -14.65 -5.29
N TRP A 241 -9.39 -14.17 -6.34
CA TRP A 241 -9.97 -14.11 -7.68
C TRP A 241 -9.78 -15.43 -8.43
N GLU A 242 -10.66 -15.69 -9.40
CA GLU A 242 -10.40 -16.73 -10.38
C GLU A 242 -9.06 -16.47 -11.10
N LEU A 243 -8.22 -17.49 -11.20
CA LEU A 243 -6.87 -17.35 -11.75
C LEU A 243 -6.90 -16.81 -13.20
N GLU A 244 -7.84 -17.26 -14.03
CA GLU A 244 -7.97 -16.77 -15.41
C GLU A 244 -8.30 -15.27 -15.46
N ARG A 245 -9.13 -14.79 -14.53
CA ARG A 245 -9.47 -13.36 -14.41
C ARG A 245 -8.26 -12.53 -14.00
N SER A 246 -7.56 -12.92 -12.94
CA SER A 246 -6.38 -12.18 -12.45
C SER A 246 -5.28 -12.12 -13.50
N ILE A 247 -4.93 -13.26 -14.11
CA ILE A 247 -3.91 -13.32 -15.17
C ILE A 247 -4.34 -12.54 -16.42
N GLY A 248 -5.62 -12.57 -16.80
CA GLY A 248 -6.13 -11.76 -17.91
C GLY A 248 -5.95 -10.26 -17.66
N CYS A 249 -6.31 -9.77 -16.47
CA CYS A 249 -6.07 -8.37 -16.09
C CYS A 249 -4.58 -7.99 -16.10
N MET A 250 -3.71 -8.85 -15.56
CA MET A 250 -2.26 -8.63 -15.57
C MET A 250 -1.73 -8.51 -17.01
N ASN A 251 -2.17 -9.38 -17.92
CA ASN A 251 -1.76 -9.30 -19.33
C ASN A 251 -2.22 -8.01 -20.00
N ASP A 252 -3.43 -7.53 -19.70
CA ASP A 252 -3.91 -6.27 -20.27
C ASP A 252 -3.09 -5.07 -19.78
N LEU A 253 -2.72 -5.04 -18.50
CA LEU A 253 -1.82 -4.02 -17.95
C LEU A 253 -0.43 -4.09 -18.59
N LEU A 254 0.14 -5.28 -18.74
CA LEU A 254 1.43 -5.49 -19.42
C LEU A 254 1.35 -5.03 -20.89
N ASN A 255 0.26 -5.33 -21.60
CA ASN A 255 0.02 -4.87 -22.97
C ASN A 255 -0.13 -3.34 -23.06
N ALA A 256 -0.66 -2.71 -22.02
CA ALA A 256 -0.76 -1.26 -21.89
C ALA A 256 0.58 -0.59 -21.51
N GLY A 257 1.64 -1.38 -21.30
CA GLY A 257 2.99 -0.88 -21.03
C GLY A 257 3.42 -0.93 -19.56
N ALA A 258 2.67 -1.62 -18.69
CA ALA A 258 3.10 -1.85 -17.31
C ALA A 258 4.44 -2.61 -17.27
N THR A 259 5.27 -2.26 -16.30
CA THR A 259 6.49 -2.99 -15.97
C THR A 259 6.28 -3.77 -14.69
N VAL A 260 6.72 -5.03 -14.66
CA VAL A 260 6.77 -5.78 -13.39
C VAL A 260 7.90 -5.19 -12.56
N THR A 261 7.54 -4.49 -11.48
CA THR A 261 8.45 -3.93 -10.48
C THR A 261 8.85 -4.99 -9.45
N SER A 262 9.83 -4.66 -8.61
CA SER A 262 10.25 -5.51 -7.50
C SER A 262 9.13 -5.71 -6.48
N GLU A 263 8.36 -4.66 -6.18
CA GLU A 263 7.19 -4.70 -5.32
C GLU A 263 6.06 -5.55 -5.91
N CYS A 264 5.79 -5.43 -7.22
CA CYS A 264 4.80 -6.27 -7.90
C CYS A 264 5.12 -7.76 -7.75
N LEU A 265 6.39 -8.12 -7.97
CA LEU A 265 6.83 -9.49 -7.83
C LEU A 265 6.77 -9.98 -6.38
N TYR A 266 7.09 -9.12 -5.41
CA TYR A 266 6.99 -9.41 -3.98
C TYR A 266 5.54 -9.62 -3.55
N ASN A 267 4.64 -8.71 -3.90
CA ASN A 267 3.21 -8.80 -3.58
C ASN A 267 2.58 -10.09 -4.13
N ALA A 268 3.03 -10.55 -5.30
CA ALA A 268 2.58 -11.81 -5.88
C ALA A 268 2.98 -13.04 -5.05
N THR A 269 3.93 -12.94 -4.12
CA THR A 269 4.34 -14.03 -3.23
C THR A 269 3.54 -14.15 -1.93
N VAL A 270 2.70 -13.15 -1.63
CA VAL A 270 1.89 -13.09 -0.41
C VAL A 270 0.48 -13.62 -0.70
N ASP A 271 -0.08 -14.43 0.21
CA ASP A 271 -1.48 -14.84 0.20
C ASP A 271 -2.08 -14.75 1.62
N GLY A 272 -2.82 -13.67 1.87
CA GLY A 272 -3.40 -13.33 3.16
C GLY A 272 -2.34 -13.15 4.26
N ALA A 273 -2.50 -13.90 5.36
CA ALA A 273 -1.55 -13.90 6.48
C ALA A 273 -0.41 -14.91 6.33
N THR A 274 -0.34 -15.62 5.20
CA THR A 274 0.59 -16.74 4.97
C THR A 274 1.41 -16.54 3.69
N TRP A 275 2.61 -17.11 3.67
CA TRP A 275 3.45 -17.14 2.48
C TRP A 275 3.08 -18.36 1.63
N GLU A 276 2.34 -18.17 0.53
CA GLU A 276 2.10 -19.23 -0.46
C GLU A 276 3.16 -19.16 -1.55
N LEU A 277 4.25 -19.89 -1.36
CA LEU A 277 5.41 -19.88 -2.24
C LEU A 277 5.46 -21.15 -3.08
N PRO A 278 5.60 -21.08 -4.43
CA PRO A 278 5.30 -19.96 -5.32
C PRO A 278 3.83 -19.94 -5.77
N THR A 279 3.18 -18.77 -5.70
CA THR A 279 1.84 -18.60 -6.28
C THR A 279 1.85 -18.68 -7.82
N PRO A 280 0.72 -19.02 -8.46
CA PRO A 280 0.57 -18.91 -9.90
C PRO A 280 0.80 -17.48 -10.45
N ARG A 281 0.44 -16.45 -9.67
CA ARG A 281 0.65 -15.03 -10.00
C ARG A 281 2.14 -14.72 -10.09
N PHE A 282 2.91 -15.15 -9.09
CA PHE A 282 4.36 -15.01 -9.06
C PHE A 282 5.01 -15.68 -10.28
N LYS A 283 4.64 -16.93 -10.58
CA LYS A 283 5.14 -17.66 -11.77
C LYS A 283 4.84 -16.94 -13.09
N HIS A 284 3.70 -16.27 -13.18
CA HIS A 284 3.34 -15.47 -14.35
C HIS A 284 4.19 -14.21 -14.46
N LEU A 285 4.23 -13.40 -13.39
CA LEU A 285 4.90 -12.10 -13.36
C LEU A 285 6.43 -12.22 -13.49
N LEU A 286 7.02 -13.27 -12.91
CA LEU A 286 8.47 -13.56 -13.02
C LEU A 286 8.95 -13.64 -14.48
N LYS A 287 8.09 -14.06 -15.41
CA LYS A 287 8.43 -14.11 -16.85
C LYS A 287 8.76 -12.74 -17.42
N TYR A 288 8.07 -11.71 -16.94
CA TYR A 288 8.19 -10.32 -17.41
C TYR A 288 9.09 -9.45 -16.55
N TYR A 289 9.37 -9.88 -15.32
CA TYR A 289 10.31 -9.19 -14.43
C TYR A 289 11.69 -9.04 -15.07
N LYS A 290 12.24 -7.83 -14.98
CA LYS A 290 13.59 -7.45 -15.38
C LYS A 290 14.32 -6.93 -14.16
N PHE A 291 15.54 -7.39 -13.95
CA PHE A 291 16.41 -6.96 -12.86
C PHE A 291 17.74 -6.51 -13.42
N ASP A 292 18.43 -5.67 -12.64
CA ASP A 292 19.84 -5.36 -12.90
C ASP A 292 20.69 -6.56 -12.47
N PRO A 293 21.51 -7.18 -13.35
CA PRO A 293 22.37 -8.30 -12.99
C PRO A 293 23.41 -7.98 -11.90
N GLU A 294 23.76 -6.71 -11.67
CA GLU A 294 24.72 -6.30 -10.64
C GLU A 294 24.06 -6.21 -9.25
N VAL A 295 22.78 -5.82 -9.21
CA VAL A 295 22.03 -5.60 -7.96
C VAL A 295 21.14 -6.80 -7.61
N GLY A 296 20.51 -7.40 -8.62
CA GLY A 296 19.55 -8.47 -8.50
C GLY A 296 18.14 -8.00 -8.16
N TRP A 297 17.45 -8.78 -7.34
CA TRP A 297 16.16 -8.42 -6.76
C TRP A 297 16.34 -8.17 -5.27
N ASP A 298 16.00 -6.97 -4.83
CA ASP A 298 16.12 -6.48 -3.46
C ASP A 298 15.31 -7.30 -2.44
N CYS A 299 14.18 -7.88 -2.82
CA CYS A 299 13.39 -8.74 -1.92
C CYS A 299 13.77 -10.23 -1.96
N PHE A 300 14.82 -10.62 -2.70
CA PHE A 300 15.18 -12.04 -2.83
C PHE A 300 15.58 -12.66 -1.49
N ASP A 301 16.22 -11.91 -0.61
CA ASP A 301 16.65 -12.38 0.71
C ASP A 301 15.44 -12.74 1.60
N ALA A 302 14.41 -11.88 1.64
CA ALA A 302 13.17 -12.09 2.38
C ALA A 302 12.39 -13.29 1.84
N VAL A 303 12.26 -13.38 0.51
CA VAL A 303 11.54 -14.49 -0.14
C VAL A 303 12.29 -15.82 0.03
N ALA A 304 13.62 -15.82 -0.05
CA ALA A 304 14.45 -16.99 0.18
C ALA A 304 14.38 -17.45 1.65
N ALA A 305 14.38 -16.52 2.60
CA ALA A 305 14.19 -16.82 4.02
C ALA A 305 12.79 -17.42 4.30
N ALA A 306 11.74 -16.86 3.69
CA ALA A 306 10.39 -17.42 3.78
C ALA A 306 10.32 -18.83 3.16
N ALA A 307 10.89 -19.02 1.97
CA ALA A 307 10.97 -20.32 1.29
C ALA A 307 11.69 -21.38 2.15
N GLN A 308 12.75 -21.00 2.87
CA GLN A 308 13.41 -21.87 3.83
C GLN A 308 12.50 -22.23 5.01
N ARG A 309 11.84 -21.25 5.63
CA ARG A 309 10.95 -21.47 6.78
C ARG A 309 9.80 -22.41 6.43
N GLU A 310 9.19 -22.22 5.27
CA GLU A 310 8.08 -23.05 4.79
C GLU A 310 8.54 -24.37 4.13
N SER A 311 9.86 -24.60 4.03
CA SER A 311 10.45 -25.76 3.33
C SER A 311 10.01 -25.90 1.87
N VAL A 312 9.82 -24.79 1.16
CA VAL A 312 9.43 -24.76 -0.26
C VAL A 312 10.54 -24.20 -1.14
N SER A 313 11.28 -25.07 -1.82
CA SER A 313 12.42 -24.67 -2.67
C SER A 313 12.05 -24.13 -4.05
N GLU A 314 10.82 -24.38 -4.52
CA GLU A 314 10.43 -24.08 -5.91
C GLU A 314 10.59 -22.59 -6.24
N THR A 315 10.23 -21.67 -5.34
CA THR A 315 10.40 -20.22 -5.57
C THR A 315 11.86 -19.83 -5.76
N VAL A 316 12.77 -20.38 -4.94
CA VAL A 316 14.20 -20.14 -5.06
C VAL A 316 14.71 -20.68 -6.39
N HIS A 317 14.34 -21.91 -6.76
CA HIS A 317 14.72 -22.50 -8.04
C HIS A 317 14.27 -21.66 -9.24
N LEU A 318 13.03 -21.17 -9.23
CA LEU A 318 12.51 -20.29 -10.28
C LEU A 318 13.32 -18.99 -10.42
N LEU A 319 13.73 -18.37 -9.30
CA LEU A 319 14.54 -17.15 -9.31
C LEU A 319 15.95 -17.41 -9.83
N LEU A 320 16.56 -18.53 -9.44
CA LEU A 320 17.87 -18.96 -9.93
C LEU A 320 17.84 -19.30 -11.43
N GLU A 321 16.79 -20.00 -11.90
CA GLU A 321 16.57 -20.30 -13.32
C GLU A 321 16.35 -19.04 -14.16
N LYS A 322 15.68 -18.03 -13.58
CA LYS A 322 15.53 -16.70 -14.19
C LYS A 322 16.86 -15.94 -14.27
N GLY A 323 17.88 -16.38 -13.52
CA GLY A 323 19.22 -15.79 -13.49
C GLY A 323 19.37 -14.66 -12.48
N VAL A 324 18.46 -14.54 -11.50
CA VAL A 324 18.56 -13.52 -10.44
C VAL A 324 19.82 -13.84 -9.62
N PRO A 325 20.78 -12.91 -9.47
CA PRO A 325 22.05 -13.18 -8.81
C PRO A 325 21.85 -13.43 -7.32
N VAL A 326 22.61 -14.39 -6.78
CA VAL A 326 22.69 -14.63 -5.33
C VAL A 326 23.74 -13.68 -4.75
N THR A 327 23.26 -12.64 -4.07
CA THR A 327 24.12 -11.66 -3.39
C THR A 327 24.57 -12.18 -2.02
N MET A 328 25.57 -11.52 -1.42
CA MET A 328 26.00 -11.88 -0.08
C MET A 328 24.90 -11.69 0.97
N ASN A 329 24.09 -10.63 0.83
CA ASN A 329 22.94 -10.39 1.69
C ASN A 329 21.93 -11.55 1.64
N VAL A 330 21.64 -12.09 0.45
CA VAL A 330 20.76 -13.26 0.31
C VAL A 330 21.31 -14.44 1.11
N LEU A 331 22.60 -14.78 0.94
CA LEU A 331 23.22 -15.89 1.67
C LEU A 331 23.17 -15.70 3.18
N LEU A 332 23.56 -14.53 3.68
CA LEU A 332 23.60 -14.23 5.12
C LEU A 332 22.21 -14.18 5.75
N HIS A 333 21.25 -13.55 5.09
CA HIS A 333 19.89 -13.40 5.59
C HIS A 333 19.18 -14.75 5.65
N THR A 334 19.28 -15.56 4.59
CA THR A 334 18.67 -16.90 4.55
C THR A 334 19.36 -17.84 5.54
N PHE A 335 20.68 -17.75 5.71
CA PHE A 335 21.41 -18.47 6.76
C PHE A 335 20.84 -18.21 8.16
N ARG A 336 20.56 -16.94 8.51
CA ARG A 336 20.12 -16.54 9.86
C ARG A 336 18.66 -16.93 10.19
N ASN A 337 17.79 -17.08 9.20
CA ASN A 337 16.37 -17.34 9.42
C ASN A 337 16.08 -18.84 9.60
N GLU A 338 16.55 -19.36 10.73
CA GLU A 338 16.56 -20.78 11.07
C GLU A 338 15.28 -21.22 11.76
N PHE A 339 14.59 -22.18 11.15
CA PHE A 339 13.42 -22.83 11.77
C PHE A 339 13.37 -24.35 11.54
N SER A 340 14.35 -24.92 10.82
CA SER A 340 14.38 -26.35 10.48
C SER A 340 15.51 -27.09 11.20
N SER A 341 15.30 -28.39 11.45
CA SER A 341 16.29 -29.27 12.06
C SER A 341 17.44 -29.68 11.11
N SER A 342 17.27 -29.46 9.80
CA SER A 342 18.24 -29.81 8.76
C SER A 342 18.24 -28.73 7.65
N PRO A 343 19.35 -28.57 6.89
CA PRO A 343 19.43 -27.65 5.76
C PRO A 343 18.35 -27.95 4.72
N THR A 344 17.62 -26.92 4.29
CA THR A 344 16.58 -27.07 3.26
C THR A 344 17.19 -27.04 1.86
N GLU A 345 16.53 -27.66 0.89
CA GLU A 345 16.98 -27.63 -0.50
C GLU A 345 17.00 -26.19 -1.07
N ALA A 346 16.14 -25.30 -0.57
CA ALA A 346 16.16 -23.87 -0.89
C ALA A 346 17.51 -23.24 -0.51
N LEU A 347 17.93 -23.40 0.75
CA LEU A 347 19.20 -22.89 1.26
C LEU A 347 20.40 -23.46 0.50
N LEU A 348 20.44 -24.78 0.32
CA LEU A 348 21.54 -25.44 -0.40
C LEU A 348 21.63 -24.98 -1.86
N SER A 349 20.49 -24.72 -2.51
CA SER A 349 20.46 -24.23 -3.89
C SER A 349 21.06 -22.83 -4.04
N LEU A 350 20.87 -21.95 -3.05
CA LEU A 350 21.51 -20.62 -3.04
C LEU A 350 23.03 -20.73 -2.99
N PHE A 351 23.57 -21.57 -2.10
CA PHE A 351 25.01 -21.80 -2.03
C PHE A 351 25.55 -22.47 -3.30
N ARG A 352 24.83 -23.43 -3.88
CA ARG A 352 25.22 -24.08 -5.16
C ARG A 352 25.21 -23.12 -6.35
N ALA A 353 24.40 -22.06 -6.31
CA ALA A 353 24.36 -21.06 -7.39
C ALA A 353 25.63 -20.20 -7.45
N VAL A 354 26.38 -20.09 -6.35
CA VAL A 354 27.67 -19.38 -6.31
C VAL A 354 28.70 -20.17 -7.10
N GLN A 355 29.12 -19.62 -8.25
CA GLN A 355 30.01 -20.30 -9.18
C GLN A 355 31.41 -20.48 -8.59
N PRO A 356 32.13 -21.57 -8.96
CA PRO A 356 33.52 -21.74 -8.60
C PRO A 356 34.38 -20.53 -9.01
N GLY A 357 35.12 -19.97 -8.06
CA GLY A 357 35.96 -18.79 -8.28
C GLY A 357 35.27 -17.45 -8.02
N ASP A 358 33.98 -17.42 -7.65
CA ASP A 358 33.35 -16.22 -7.10
C ASP A 358 33.97 -15.88 -5.74
N SER A 359 34.33 -14.61 -5.55
CA SER A 359 34.83 -14.05 -4.29
C SER A 359 33.98 -14.41 -3.06
N LYS A 360 32.67 -14.61 -3.21
CA LYS A 360 31.76 -14.99 -2.12
C LYS A 360 32.16 -16.32 -1.47
N GLN A 361 32.77 -17.25 -2.21
CA GLN A 361 33.23 -18.53 -1.67
C GLN A 361 34.30 -18.36 -0.57
N VAL A 362 35.02 -17.23 -0.59
CA VAL A 362 36.08 -16.93 0.38
C VAL A 362 35.62 -15.89 1.40
N SER A 363 34.85 -14.88 0.98
CA SER A 363 34.44 -13.78 1.87
C SER A 363 33.23 -14.12 2.74
N PHE A 364 32.39 -15.10 2.36
CA PHE A 364 31.14 -15.41 3.09
C PHE A 364 31.35 -15.60 4.59
N PHE A 365 32.37 -16.34 5.00
CA PHE A 365 32.59 -16.61 6.44
C PHE A 365 33.16 -15.42 7.20
N GLU A 366 33.93 -14.55 6.54
CA GLU A 366 34.41 -13.30 7.14
C GLU A 366 33.23 -12.35 7.38
N GLU A 367 32.33 -12.26 6.41
CA GLU A 367 31.10 -11.48 6.52
C GLU A 367 30.13 -12.08 7.53
N LEU A 368 29.97 -13.42 7.56
CA LEU A 368 29.15 -14.12 8.56
C LEU A 368 29.66 -13.88 9.99
N GLU A 369 30.98 -13.97 10.21
CA GLU A 369 31.58 -13.68 11.51
C GLU A 369 31.25 -12.26 11.94
N THR A 370 31.38 -11.29 11.03
CA THR A 370 31.10 -9.88 11.31
C THR A 370 29.60 -9.62 11.54
N PHE A 371 28.74 -10.31 10.80
CA PHE A 371 27.28 -10.15 10.83
C PHE A 371 26.62 -10.71 12.10
N LEU A 372 27.21 -11.73 12.73
CA LEU A 372 26.68 -12.33 13.94
C LEU A 372 27.13 -11.56 15.19
N ASP A 373 26.20 -10.96 15.93
CA ASP A 373 26.49 -10.27 17.20
C ASP A 373 26.86 -11.24 18.34
N PHE A 374 26.31 -12.46 18.30
CA PHE A 374 26.49 -13.50 19.30
C PHE A 374 26.92 -14.81 18.63
N ASP A 375 27.32 -15.79 19.44
CA ASP A 375 27.59 -17.14 18.93
C ASP A 375 26.31 -17.84 18.47
N LEU A 376 26.47 -18.92 17.73
CA LEU A 376 25.39 -19.81 17.31
C LEU A 376 24.80 -20.54 18.52
N GLY A 377 23.49 -20.81 18.50
CA GLY A 377 22.83 -21.52 19.60
C GLY A 377 23.20 -23.01 19.67
N GLU A 378 23.45 -23.54 20.87
CA GLU A 378 23.78 -24.97 21.07
C GLU A 378 22.72 -25.92 20.49
N SER A 379 21.44 -25.54 20.56
CA SER A 379 20.34 -26.33 20.00
C SER A 379 20.39 -26.46 18.47
N GLY A 380 21.02 -25.51 17.78
CA GLY A 380 21.22 -25.52 16.32
C GLY A 380 22.51 -26.20 15.87
N ALA A 381 23.40 -26.60 16.79
CA ALA A 381 24.73 -27.11 16.43
C ALA A 381 24.72 -28.26 15.40
N PRO A 382 23.82 -29.28 15.46
CA PRO A 382 23.74 -30.32 14.45
C PRO A 382 23.40 -29.78 13.05
N PHE A 383 22.45 -28.85 12.96
CA PHE A 383 22.06 -28.20 11.71
C PHE A 383 23.25 -27.48 11.07
N TYR A 384 23.97 -26.68 11.85
CA TYR A 384 25.13 -25.94 11.34
C TYR A 384 26.29 -26.85 10.94
N GLN A 385 26.52 -27.94 11.68
CA GLN A 385 27.54 -28.92 11.30
C GLN A 385 27.23 -29.53 9.92
N GLU A 386 25.99 -29.95 9.69
CA GLU A 386 25.55 -30.47 8.40
C GLU A 386 25.68 -29.41 7.30
N LEU A 387 25.18 -28.19 7.54
CA LEU A 387 25.27 -27.09 6.59
C LEU A 387 26.72 -26.74 6.22
N PHE A 388 27.62 -26.63 7.21
CA PHE A 388 29.03 -26.30 6.99
C PHE A 388 29.73 -27.38 6.16
N LEU A 389 29.42 -28.67 6.40
CA LEU A 389 29.95 -29.76 5.58
C LEU A 389 29.47 -29.68 4.12
N GLU A 390 28.18 -29.38 3.91
CA GLU A 390 27.60 -29.21 2.58
C GLU A 390 28.20 -28.02 1.82
N ILE A 391 28.23 -26.83 2.43
CA ILE A 391 28.80 -25.63 1.77
C ILE A 391 30.32 -25.77 1.56
N ARG A 392 31.01 -26.57 2.40
CA ARG A 392 32.41 -26.95 2.13
C ARG A 392 32.52 -27.79 0.88
N ALA A 393 31.64 -28.76 0.67
CA ALA A 393 31.63 -29.55 -0.56
C ALA A 393 31.42 -28.67 -1.81
N MET A 394 30.71 -27.55 -1.65
CA MET A 394 30.47 -26.55 -2.72
C MET A 394 31.63 -25.57 -2.94
N GLY A 395 32.73 -25.70 -2.20
CA GLY A 395 33.95 -24.90 -2.40
C GLY A 395 34.08 -23.69 -1.49
N PHE A 396 33.14 -23.44 -0.56
CA PHE A 396 33.28 -22.34 0.40
C PHE A 396 34.40 -22.63 1.40
N ARG A 397 35.26 -21.66 1.67
CA ARG A 397 36.44 -21.79 2.53
C ARG A 397 36.62 -20.54 3.39
N THR A 398 37.40 -20.69 4.45
CA THR A 398 37.81 -19.56 5.31
C THR A 398 39.30 -19.62 5.64
N THR A 399 39.79 -18.61 6.36
CA THR A 399 41.18 -18.52 6.81
C THR A 399 41.29 -18.65 8.33
N GLU A 400 42.49 -18.96 8.81
CA GLU A 400 42.79 -19.00 10.26
C GLU A 400 42.49 -17.65 10.94
N ASN A 401 42.65 -16.53 10.23
CA ASN A 401 42.37 -15.21 10.78
C ASN A 401 40.90 -15.05 11.20
N VAL A 402 39.95 -15.56 10.39
CA VAL A 402 38.51 -15.49 10.69
C VAL A 402 38.17 -16.39 11.90
N VAL A 403 38.83 -17.54 12.04
CA VAL A 403 38.71 -18.40 13.22
C VAL A 403 39.16 -17.66 14.48
N VAL A 404 40.35 -17.05 14.45
CA VAL A 404 40.91 -16.31 15.59
C VAL A 404 40.01 -15.11 15.95
N GLN A 405 39.44 -14.43 14.95
CA GLN A 405 38.47 -13.35 15.18
C GLN A 405 37.24 -13.87 15.94
N ALA A 406 36.63 -14.96 15.49
CA ALA A 406 35.48 -15.57 16.17
C ALA A 406 35.81 -15.99 17.62
N GLU A 407 37.00 -16.58 17.86
CA GLU A 407 37.48 -16.91 19.21
C GLU A 407 37.64 -15.66 20.09
N SER A 408 38.22 -14.60 19.55
CA SER A 408 38.44 -13.34 20.27
C SER A 408 37.13 -12.64 20.66
N LYS A 409 36.07 -12.83 19.87
CA LYS A 409 34.71 -12.35 20.16
C LYS A 409 33.86 -13.33 20.97
N ASN A 410 34.48 -14.36 21.56
CA ASN A 410 33.82 -15.37 22.39
C ASN A 410 32.70 -16.13 21.66
N LYS A 411 32.95 -16.57 20.42
CA LYS A 411 32.05 -17.41 19.61
C LYS A 411 32.62 -18.82 19.42
N PRO A 412 32.72 -19.66 20.47
CA PRO A 412 33.34 -20.97 20.42
C PRO A 412 32.69 -21.98 19.45
N ILE A 413 31.37 -21.94 19.24
CA ILE A 413 30.68 -22.86 18.33
C ILE A 413 30.99 -22.46 16.89
N LEU A 414 30.83 -21.18 16.56
CA LEU A 414 31.19 -20.66 15.25
C LEU A 414 32.67 -20.91 14.94
N SER A 415 33.59 -20.65 15.87
CA SER A 415 35.02 -20.88 15.64
C SER A 415 35.36 -22.35 15.39
N ALA A 416 34.72 -23.28 16.11
CA ALA A 416 34.88 -24.71 15.88
C ALA A 416 34.40 -25.12 14.49
N LEU A 417 33.27 -24.60 14.02
CA LEU A 417 32.76 -24.83 12.67
C LEU A 417 33.68 -24.23 11.60
N LEU A 418 34.14 -22.99 11.79
CA LEU A 418 35.05 -22.30 10.87
C LEU A 418 36.39 -23.05 10.71
N LYS A 419 36.92 -23.66 11.79
CA LYS A 419 38.12 -24.51 11.69
C LYS A 419 37.94 -25.66 10.70
N THR A 420 36.73 -26.20 10.57
CA THR A 420 36.45 -27.25 9.59
C THR A 420 36.44 -26.75 8.14
N MET A 421 36.33 -25.43 7.94
CA MET A 421 36.26 -24.78 6.63
C MET A 421 37.62 -24.30 6.11
N ILE A 422 38.69 -24.39 6.91
CA ILE A 422 40.04 -24.01 6.49
C ILE A 422 40.52 -24.94 5.36
N GLU A 423 41.13 -24.33 4.34
CA GLU A 423 41.84 -25.06 3.31
C GLU A 423 43.04 -25.78 3.92
N ASN A 424 42.99 -27.11 3.97
CA ASN A 424 44.21 -27.88 4.18
C ASN A 424 45.04 -27.72 2.91
N ASN A 425 46.01 -26.80 2.92
CA ASN A 425 47.08 -26.75 1.94
C ASN A 425 47.86 -28.07 1.96
N LYS A 426 47.33 -29.09 1.29
CA LYS A 426 48.12 -30.23 0.86
C LYS A 426 48.79 -29.83 -0.44
N HIS A 427 49.97 -29.23 -0.29
CA HIS A 427 51.03 -29.43 -1.26
C HIS A 427 51.29 -30.94 -1.36
N GLU A 428 50.77 -31.58 -2.40
CA GLU A 428 51.38 -32.76 -3.05
C GLU A 428 51.20 -32.66 -4.56
#